data_AF-A0A6J6CEW1-F1
#
_entry.id   AF-A0A6J6CEW1-F1
#
_cell.length_a   1.000
_cell.length_b   1.000
_cell.length_c   1.000
_cell.angle_alpha   90.00
_cell.angle_beta   90.00
_cell.angle_gamma   90.00
#
_symmetry.space_group_name_H-M   'P 1'
#
loop_
_entity.id
_entity.type
_entity.pdbx_description
1 polymer ?
#
loop_
_entity_poly.entity_id
_entity_poly.type
_entity_poly.pdbx_seq_one_letter_code
_entity_poly.pdbx_strand_id
1 'polypeptide(L)'
;MNLEKPNDEQRKIIHDLIEAHVANTGSLLGIEMLQTFDSVIDDFTVITPRDYANVLRVRAAAVAGGTDPDSPEIWEQILEVTNG
;
A
#
# COMPACT_ATOMS: atom_id res chain seq x y z
N MET A 1 9.95 7.78 8.36
CA MET A 1 8.96 7.74 7.27
C MET A 1 9.73 7.39 6.01
N ASN A 2 9.38 6.27 5.35
CA ASN A 2 10.07 5.84 4.15
C ASN A 2 9.39 6.44 2.93
N LEU A 3 10.16 6.98 1.99
CA LEU A 3 9.68 7.64 0.77
C LEU A 3 10.31 6.96 -0.43
N GLU A 4 9.51 6.25 -1.21
CA GLU A 4 10.00 5.42 -2.32
C GLU A 4 9.18 5.68 -3.58
N LYS A 5 9.78 5.43 -4.75
CA LYS A 5 9.04 5.40 -6.01
C LYS A 5 8.18 4.13 -6.07
N PRO A 6 7.00 4.17 -6.72
CA PRO A 6 6.17 2.97 -6.88
C PRO A 6 6.91 1.87 -7.65
N ASN A 7 6.96 0.67 -7.07
CA ASN A 7 7.36 -0.54 -7.78
C ASN A 7 6.23 -1.04 -8.72
N ASP A 8 6.49 -2.06 -9.53
CA ASP A 8 5.54 -2.53 -10.55
C ASP A 8 4.16 -2.93 -10.00
N GLU A 9 4.13 -3.56 -8.82
CA GLU A 9 2.88 -3.93 -8.16
C GLU A 9 2.11 -2.69 -7.70
N GLN A 10 2.81 -1.74 -7.07
CA GLN A 10 2.22 -0.48 -6.61
C GLN A 10 1.75 0.39 -7.77
N ARG A 11 2.47 0.40 -8.91
CA ARG A 11 2.05 1.08 -10.13
C ARG A 11 0.69 0.56 -10.59
N LYS A 12 0.49 -0.76 -10.61
CA LYS A 12 -0.80 -1.37 -10.94
C LYS A 12 -1.89 -0.98 -9.94
N ILE A 13 -1.62 -1.04 -8.65
CA ILE A 13 -2.57 -0.65 -7.60
C ILE A 13 -2.98 0.83 -7.77
N ILE A 14 -2.02 1.72 -8.00
CA ILE A 14 -2.28 3.15 -8.20
C ILE A 14 -3.15 3.36 -9.45
N HIS A 15 -2.85 2.68 -10.56
CA HIS A 15 -3.66 2.74 -11.77
C HIS A 15 -5.12 2.35 -11.50
N ASP A 16 -5.34 1.18 -10.87
CA ASP A 16 -6.67 0.65 -10.58
C ASP A 16 -7.46 1.59 -9.64
N LEU A 17 -6.79 2.23 -8.67
CA LEU A 17 -7.40 3.21 -7.78
C LEU A 17 -7.81 4.50 -8.51
N ILE A 18 -6.98 4.98 -9.45
CA ILE A 18 -7.33 6.16 -10.27
C ILE A 18 -8.51 5.82 -11.19
N GLU A 19 -8.52 4.63 -11.82
CA GLU A 19 -9.63 4.16 -12.64
C GLU A 19 -10.93 4.09 -11.84
N ALA A 20 -10.89 3.48 -10.65
CA ALA A 20 -12.04 3.44 -9.75
C ALA A 20 -12.49 4.85 -9.34
N HIS A 21 -11.56 5.76 -9.07
CA HIS A 21 -11.89 7.14 -8.75
C HIS A 21 -12.60 7.85 -9.93
N VAL A 22 -12.10 7.70 -11.16
CA VAL A 22 -12.72 8.25 -12.37
C VAL A 22 -14.12 7.69 -12.57
N ALA A 23 -14.30 6.36 -12.46
CA ALA A 23 -15.60 5.72 -12.62
C ALA A 23 -16.64 6.24 -11.62
N ASN A 24 -16.23 6.52 -10.38
CA ASN A 24 -17.12 6.98 -9.32
C ASN A 24 -17.39 8.49 -9.33
N THR A 25 -16.53 9.29 -9.95
CA THR A 25 -16.59 10.77 -9.81
C THR A 25 -16.64 11.53 -11.13
N GLY A 26 -16.27 10.90 -12.25
CA GLY A 26 -16.08 11.59 -13.53
C GLY A 26 -14.89 12.56 -13.54
N SER A 27 -13.89 12.37 -12.67
CA SER A 27 -12.73 13.26 -12.54
C SER A 27 -11.97 13.43 -13.88
N LEU A 28 -12.03 14.63 -14.46
CA LEU A 28 -11.30 14.97 -15.69
C LEU A 28 -9.79 14.86 -15.50
N LEU A 29 -9.28 15.25 -14.33
CA LEU A 29 -7.86 15.10 -14.00
C LEU A 29 -7.47 13.63 -13.92
N GLY A 30 -8.31 12.78 -13.31
CA GLY A 30 -8.06 11.34 -13.28
C GLY A 30 -8.02 10.71 -14.67
N ILE A 31 -8.89 11.17 -15.59
CA ILE A 31 -8.88 10.75 -16.99
C ILE A 31 -7.56 11.13 -17.67
N GLU A 32 -7.11 12.37 -17.51
CA GLU A 32 -5.84 12.85 -18.07
C GLU A 32 -4.63 12.08 -17.49
N MET A 33 -4.65 11.81 -16.18
CA MET A 33 -3.63 11.00 -15.52
C MET A 33 -3.56 9.57 -16.09
N LEU A 34 -4.70 8.93 -16.36
CA LEU A 34 -4.74 7.60 -16.98
C LEU A 34 -4.22 7.63 -18.42
N GLN A 35 -4.52 8.69 -19.19
CA GLN A 35 -4.02 8.85 -20.56
C GLN A 35 -2.49 9.05 -20.63
N THR A 36 -1.89 9.57 -19.57
CA THR A 36 -0.45 9.89 -19.48
C THR A 36 0.25 9.13 -18.35
N PHE A 37 -0.30 7.96 -17.99
CA PHE A 37 0.03 7.26 -16.74
C PHE A 37 1.51 6.96 -16.58
N ASP A 38 2.19 6.50 -17.64
CA ASP A 38 3.62 6.18 -17.59
C ASP A 38 4.50 7.36 -17.21
N SER A 39 4.09 8.59 -17.53
CA SER A 39 4.80 9.82 -17.13
C SER A 39 4.36 10.29 -15.74
N VAL A 40 3.07 10.24 -15.46
CA VAL A 40 2.49 10.71 -14.20
C VAL A 40 2.89 9.84 -13.02
N ILE A 41 3.03 8.53 -13.21
CA ILE A 41 3.35 7.60 -12.13
C ILE A 41 4.73 7.85 -11.52
N ASP A 42 5.64 8.45 -12.28
CA ASP A 42 6.95 8.83 -11.79
C ASP A 42 6.87 10.02 -10.81
N ASP A 43 5.78 10.78 -10.76
CA ASP A 43 5.58 11.85 -9.78
C ASP A 43 5.01 11.35 -8.44
N PHE A 44 4.52 10.10 -8.40
CA PHE A 44 4.02 9.51 -7.17
C PHE A 44 5.16 9.12 -6.22
N THR A 45 4.87 9.21 -4.93
CA THR A 45 5.75 8.72 -3.86
C THR A 45 4.94 7.82 -2.96
N VAL A 46 5.38 6.58 -2.80
CA VAL A 46 4.81 5.65 -1.85
C VAL A 46 5.38 5.97 -0.48
N ILE A 47 4.47 6.13 0.47
CA ILE A 47 4.80 6.42 1.87
C ILE A 47 4.40 5.20 2.67
N THR A 48 5.37 4.62 3.37
CA THR A 48 5.09 3.58 4.35
C THR A 48 5.41 4.13 5.76
N PRO A 49 4.39 4.35 6.61
CA PRO A 49 4.61 4.65 8.02
C PRO A 49 5.42 3.53 8.69
N ARG A 50 6.31 3.90 9.61
CA ARG A 50 7.23 2.94 10.27
C ARG A 50 6.43 1.82 10.97
N ASP A 51 5.42 2.19 11.73
CA ASP A 51 4.65 1.22 12.51
C ASP A 51 3.80 0.33 11.60
N TYR A 52 3.28 0.88 10.50
CA TYR A 52 2.60 0.08 9.48
C TYR A 52 3.54 -0.93 8.82
N ALA A 53 4.79 -0.54 8.52
CA ALA A 53 5.80 -1.48 8.01
C ALA A 53 6.10 -2.60 9.01
N ASN A 54 6.11 -2.30 10.32
CA ASN A 54 6.26 -3.30 11.36
C ASN A 54 5.08 -4.29 11.38
N VAL A 55 3.84 -3.79 11.27
CA VAL A 55 2.65 -4.64 11.14
C VAL A 55 2.77 -5.58 9.95
N LEU A 56 3.10 -5.06 8.76
CA LEU A 56 3.24 -5.86 7.54
C LEU A 56 4.31 -6.95 7.71
N ARG A 57 5.45 -6.62 8.33
CA ARG A 57 6.53 -7.57 8.59
C ARG A 57 6.09 -8.71 9.53
N VAL A 58 5.38 -8.38 10.61
CA VAL A 58 4.89 -9.38 11.57
C VAL A 58 3.87 -10.31 10.91
N ARG A 59 2.92 -9.77 10.14
CA ARG A 59 1.94 -10.58 9.40
C ARG A 59 2.59 -11.46 8.34
N ALA A 60 3.56 -10.94 7.59
CA ALA A 60 4.31 -11.74 6.60
C ALA A 60 5.10 -12.88 7.25
N ALA A 61 5.68 -12.66 8.42
CA ALA A 61 6.36 -13.70 9.19
C ALA A 61 5.40 -14.79 9.69
N ALA A 62 4.19 -14.40 10.13
CA ALA A 62 3.14 -15.35 10.53
C ALA A 62 2.74 -16.27 9.37
N VAL A 63 2.46 -15.68 8.20
CA VAL A 63 2.12 -16.43 6.98
C VAL A 63 3.25 -17.39 6.60
N ALA A 64 4.50 -16.92 6.61
CA ALA A 64 5.67 -17.77 6.31
C ALA A 64 5.85 -18.91 7.32
N GLY A 65 5.45 -18.69 8.58
CA GLY A 65 5.46 -19.70 9.64
C GLY A 65 4.27 -20.65 9.65
N GLY A 66 3.27 -20.45 8.78
CA GLY A 66 2.04 -21.24 8.75
C GLY A 66 1.05 -20.90 9.87
N THR A 67 1.24 -19.77 10.55
CA THR A 67 0.33 -19.25 11.57
C THR A 67 -0.65 -18.27 10.94
N ASP A 68 -1.89 -18.26 11.43
CA ASP A 68 -2.88 -17.29 11.02
C ASP A 68 -2.41 -15.86 11.36
N PRO A 69 -2.19 -14.97 10.36
CA PRO A 69 -1.74 -13.60 10.59
C PRO A 69 -2.76 -12.73 11.33
N ASP A 70 -4.01 -13.20 11.47
CA ASP A 70 -5.09 -12.49 12.17
C ASP A 70 -5.41 -13.12 13.54
N SER A 71 -4.57 -14.04 14.02
CA SER A 71 -4.70 -14.66 15.34
C SER A 71 -4.39 -13.68 16.49
N PRO A 72 -4.96 -13.89 17.69
CA PRO A 72 -4.69 -13.05 18.86
C PRO A 72 -3.21 -12.96 19.23
N GLU A 73 -2.46 -14.04 19.04
CA GLU A 73 -1.02 -14.11 19.33
C GLU A 73 -0.21 -13.18 18.39
N ILE A 74 -0.56 -13.15 17.10
CA ILE A 74 0.07 -12.24 16.14
C ILE A 74 -0.35 -10.79 16.40
N TRP A 75 -1.58 -10.58 16.87
CA TRP A 75 -2.05 -9.26 17.27
C TRP A 75 -1.28 -8.69 18.47
N GLU A 76 -0.97 -9.50 19.49
CA GLU A 76 -0.11 -9.10 20.61
C GLU A 76 1.29 -8.70 20.13
N GLN A 77 1.88 -9.47 19.22
CA GLN A 77 3.18 -9.15 18.63
C GLN A 77 3.16 -7.84 17.83
N ILE A 78 2.06 -7.56 17.12
CA ILE A 78 1.87 -6.30 16.40
C ILE A 78 1.89 -5.13 17.39
N LEU A 79 1.13 -5.21 18.48
CA LEU A 79 1.07 -4.15 19.49
C LEU A 79 2.44 -3.87 20.14
N GLU A 80 3.25 -4.91 20.36
CA GLU A 80 4.61 -4.78 20.87
C GLU A 80 5.53 -4.01 19.92
N VAL A 81 5.46 -4.27 18.60
CA VAL A 81 6.35 -3.64 17.61
C VAL A 81 5.87 -2.26 17.15
N THR A 82 4.60 -1.92 17.34
CA THR A 82 4.04 -0.60 17.06
C THR A 82 4.04 0.33 18.27
N ASN A 83 4.60 -0.11 19.41
CA ASN A 83 4.80 0.67 20.61
C ASN A 83 3.50 1.10 21.34
N GLY A 84 2.40 0.36 21.14
CA GLY A 84 1.10 0.56 21.82
C GLY A 84 0.30 1.76 21.31
#